data_AF-A0A7W0SP69-F1
#
_entry.id   AF-A0A7W0SP69-F1
#
_cell.length_a   1.000
_cell.length_b   1.000
_cell.length_c   1.000
_cell.angle_alpha   90.00
_cell.angle_beta   90.00
_cell.angle_gamma   90.00
#
_symmetry.space_group_name_H-M   'P 1'
#
loop_
_entity.id
_entity.type
_entity.pdbx_description
1 polymer ?
#
loop_
_entity_poly.entity_id
_entity_poly.type
_entity_poly.pdbx_seq_one_letter_code
_entity_poly.pdbx_strand_id
1 'polypeptide(L)'
;MPSSFAALAERFLGEEYEASPVFASALGLTEYDERLDDLSAAAIQRKEASDAEWLARFRAVTEDGLDGSEQIDRDLLISILRGREILRPHRMWQRQP
;
A
#
# COMPACT_ATOMS: atom_id res chain seq x y z
N MET A 1 16.87 -16.68 0.25
CA MET A 1 15.47 -16.56 0.71
C MET A 1 15.27 -15.12 1.13
N PRO A 2 14.18 -14.45 0.72
CA PRO A 2 13.87 -13.12 1.21
C PRO A 2 13.73 -13.15 2.74
N SER A 3 14.04 -12.03 3.40
CA SER A 3 13.77 -11.89 4.82
C SER A 3 12.26 -11.92 5.09
N SER A 4 11.87 -12.09 6.36
CA SER A 4 10.45 -12.02 6.75
C SER A 4 9.85 -10.66 6.43
N PHE A 5 10.63 -9.57 6.58
CA PHE A 5 10.20 -8.23 6.24
C PHE A 5 10.06 -8.03 4.72
N ALA A 6 11.05 -8.47 3.93
CA ALA A 6 10.96 -8.40 2.47
C ALA A 6 9.73 -9.14 1.94
N ALA A 7 9.45 -10.34 2.45
CA ALA A 7 8.25 -11.10 2.08
C ALA A 7 6.94 -10.38 2.49
N LEU A 8 6.94 -9.66 3.60
CA LEU A 8 5.79 -8.84 4.03
C LEU A 8 5.58 -7.65 3.09
N ALA A 9 6.67 -6.95 2.72
CA ALA A 9 6.63 -5.82 1.80
C ALA A 9 6.22 -6.25 0.39
N GLU A 10 6.74 -7.37 -0.13
CA GLU A 10 6.34 -7.96 -1.41
C GLU A 10 4.83 -8.26 -1.43
N ARG A 11 4.29 -8.83 -0.35
CA ARG A 11 2.85 -9.09 -0.24
C ARG A 11 2.03 -7.79 -0.26
N PHE A 12 2.46 -6.78 0.47
CA PHE A 12 1.81 -5.46 0.45
C PHE A 12 1.81 -4.87 -0.96
N LEU A 13 2.97 -4.85 -1.62
CA LEU A 13 3.10 -4.31 -2.98
C LEU A 13 2.25 -5.09 -3.99
N GLY A 14 2.20 -6.42 -3.89
CA GLY A 14 1.31 -7.23 -4.72
C GLY A 14 -0.17 -6.85 -4.55
N GLU A 15 -0.62 -6.66 -3.30
CA GLU A 15 -1.99 -6.19 -3.03
C GLU A 15 -2.23 -4.75 -3.52
N GLU A 16 -1.23 -3.86 -3.45
CA GLU A 16 -1.31 -2.51 -4.03
C GLU A 16 -1.43 -2.53 -5.56
N TYR A 17 -0.69 -3.40 -6.25
CA TYR A 17 -0.74 -3.53 -7.70
C TYR A 17 -2.08 -4.10 -8.18
N GLU A 18 -2.61 -5.08 -7.46
CA GLU A 18 -3.95 -5.61 -7.74
C GLU A 18 -5.05 -4.58 -7.52
N ALA A 19 -4.89 -3.68 -6.54
CA ALA A 19 -5.82 -2.60 -6.25
C ALA A 19 -5.70 -1.39 -7.18
N SER A 20 -4.51 -1.15 -7.76
CA SER A 20 -4.28 -0.10 -8.75
C SER A 20 -3.45 -0.63 -9.94
N PRO A 21 -4.10 -1.38 -10.86
CA PRO A 21 -3.43 -1.88 -12.06
C PRO A 21 -2.80 -0.78 -12.91
N VAL A 22 -3.40 0.41 -12.96
CA VAL A 22 -2.83 1.55 -13.71
C VAL A 22 -1.49 2.00 -13.12
N PHE A 23 -1.36 2.00 -11.79
CA PHE A 23 -0.09 2.29 -11.13
C PHE A 23 0.94 1.18 -11.39
N ALA A 24 0.52 -0.09 -11.32
CA ALA A 24 1.38 -1.22 -11.64
C ALA A 24 1.96 -1.15 -13.07
N SER A 25 1.12 -0.84 -14.06
CA SER A 25 1.55 -0.58 -15.43
C SER A 25 2.53 0.59 -15.54
N ALA A 26 2.30 1.68 -14.80
CA ALA A 26 3.21 2.82 -14.77
C ALA A 26 4.61 2.48 -14.21
N LEU A 27 4.71 1.42 -13.40
CA LEU A 27 5.98 0.86 -12.91
C LEU A 27 6.62 -0.15 -13.88
N GLY A 28 5.96 -0.45 -15.01
CA GLY A 28 6.44 -1.38 -16.03
C GLY A 28 5.99 -2.84 -15.85
N LEU A 29 5.02 -3.10 -14.96
CA LEU A 29 4.42 -4.43 -14.78
C LEU A 29 3.36 -4.66 -15.87
N THR A 30 3.79 -5.20 -17.01
CA THR A 30 2.96 -5.30 -18.21
C THR A 30 1.79 -6.28 -18.10
N GLU A 31 1.82 -7.18 -17.11
CA GLU A 31 0.68 -8.07 -16.82
C GLU A 31 -0.58 -7.32 -16.34
N TYR A 32 -0.46 -6.03 -16.00
CA TYR A 32 -1.57 -5.16 -15.60
C TYR A 32 -2.08 -4.23 -16.72
N ASP A 33 -1.42 -4.17 -17.88
CA ASP A 33 -1.66 -3.14 -18.92
C ASP A 33 -3.09 -3.09 -19.47
N GLU A 34 -3.80 -4.21 -19.44
CA GLU A 34 -5.16 -4.32 -19.95
C GLU A 34 -6.23 -4.11 -18.87
N ARG A 35 -5.85 -3.64 -17.68
CA ARG A 35 -6.72 -3.51 -16.51
C ARG A 35 -6.87 -2.03 -16.09
N LEU A 36 -8.03 -1.70 -15.55
CA LEU A 36 -8.31 -0.38 -14.98
C LEU A 36 -8.60 -0.48 -13.48
N ASP A 37 -8.31 0.60 -12.76
CA ASP A 37 -8.63 0.75 -11.34
C ASP A 37 -10.15 0.71 -11.12
N ASP A 38 -10.59 -0.01 -10.08
CA ASP A 38 -11.97 0.08 -9.59
C ASP A 38 -12.12 1.34 -8.76
N LEU A 39 -12.65 2.41 -9.38
CA LEU A 39 -12.87 3.70 -8.73
C LEU A 39 -14.24 3.79 -8.02
N SER A 40 -14.92 2.66 -7.80
CA SER A 40 -16.18 2.65 -7.06
C SER A 40 -15.97 3.02 -5.59
N ALA A 41 -17.02 3.58 -4.96
CA ALA A 41 -17.01 3.87 -3.53
C ALA A 41 -16.68 2.63 -2.67
N ALA A 42 -17.13 1.45 -3.10
CA ALA A 42 -16.86 0.19 -2.40
C ALA A 42 -15.38 -0.18 -2.46
N ALA A 43 -14.72 -0.01 -3.61
CA ALA A 43 -13.29 -0.24 -3.74
C ALA A 43 -12.46 0.73 -2.91
N ILE A 44 -12.82 2.01 -2.92
CA ILE A 44 -12.18 3.03 -2.09
C ILE A 44 -12.28 2.66 -0.60
N GLN A 45 -13.46 2.24 -0.13
CA GLN A 45 -13.66 1.79 1.26
C GLN A 45 -12.84 0.53 1.59
N ARG A 46 -12.77 -0.45 0.68
CA ARG A 46 -11.93 -1.64 0.86
C ARG A 46 -10.45 -1.26 0.97
N LYS A 47 -10.00 -0.32 0.14
CA LYS A 47 -8.62 0.19 0.15
C LYS A 47 -8.30 0.89 1.47
N GLU A 48 -9.20 1.74 1.97
CA GLU A 48 -9.04 2.43 3.26
C GLU A 48 -8.95 1.45 4.44
N ALA A 49 -9.72 0.35 4.41
CA ALA A 49 -9.63 -0.70 5.42
C ALA A 49 -8.30 -1.46 5.32
N SER A 50 -7.89 -1.83 4.10
CA SER A 50 -6.62 -2.50 3.83
C SER A 50 -5.42 -1.66 4.27
N ASP A 51 -5.40 -0.35 3.95
CA ASP A 51 -4.34 0.57 4.36
C ASP A 51 -4.18 0.60 5.90
N ALA A 52 -5.29 0.58 6.65
CA ALA A 52 -5.26 0.55 8.11
C ALA A 52 -4.71 -0.77 8.66
N GLU A 53 -5.08 -1.90 8.07
CA GLU A 53 -4.54 -3.22 8.43
C GLU A 53 -3.04 -3.31 8.15
N TRP A 54 -2.60 -2.86 6.97
CA TRP A 54 -1.19 -2.85 6.60
C TRP A 54 -0.36 -1.93 7.48
N LEU A 55 -0.88 -0.75 7.82
CA LEU A 55 -0.23 0.16 8.77
C LEU A 55 -0.02 -0.51 10.13
N ALA A 56 -1.01 -1.25 10.62
CA ALA A 56 -0.90 -1.99 11.87
C ALA A 56 0.16 -3.12 11.78
N ARG A 57 0.20 -3.85 10.67
CA ARG A 57 1.19 -4.92 10.43
C ARG A 57 2.61 -4.37 10.40
N PHE A 58 2.88 -3.28 9.67
CA PHE A 58 4.22 -2.69 9.62
C PHE A 58 4.65 -2.08 10.95
N ARG A 59 3.74 -1.46 11.71
CA ARG A 59 4.03 -0.97 13.07
C ARG A 59 4.35 -2.08 14.07
N ALA A 60 3.87 -3.30 13.83
CA ALA A 60 4.17 -4.45 14.68
C ALA A 60 5.56 -5.06 14.40
N VAL A 61 6.21 -4.68 13.29
CA VAL A 61 7.58 -5.12 12.99
C VAL A 61 8.56 -4.30 13.82
N THR A 62 9.24 -4.96 14.75
CA THR A 62 10.29 -4.36 15.58
C THR A 62 11.56 -4.09 14.76
N GLU A 63 12.40 -3.16 15.21
CA GLU A 63 13.75 -2.97 14.63
C GLU A 63 14.67 -4.17 14.86
N ASP A 64 14.39 -4.94 15.91
CA ASP A 64 15.13 -6.16 16.23
C ASP A 64 15.08 -7.15 15.06
N GLY A 65 16.24 -7.39 14.45
CA GLY A 65 16.38 -8.32 13.33
C GLY A 65 16.22 -7.71 11.94
N LEU A 66 15.94 -6.40 11.83
CA LEU A 66 16.02 -5.68 10.56
C LEU A 66 17.42 -5.13 10.31
N ASP A 67 17.90 -5.25 9.07
CA ASP A 67 19.07 -4.49 8.64
C ASP A 67 18.73 -2.99 8.43
N GLY A 68 19.75 -2.17 8.19
CA GLY A 68 19.56 -0.73 8.04
C GLY A 68 18.69 -0.33 6.84
N SER A 69 18.70 -1.10 5.75
CA SER A 69 17.86 -0.85 4.58
C SER A 69 16.41 -1.21 4.89
N GLU A 70 16.18 -2.34 5.56
CA GLU A 70 14.85 -2.78 5.95
C GLU A 70 14.19 -1.84 6.97
N GLN A 71 14.98 -1.24 7.86
CA GLN A 71 14.50 -0.20 8.77
C GLN A 71 13.99 1.02 7.99
N ILE A 72 14.74 1.47 6.98
CA ILE A 72 14.35 2.59 6.10
C ILE A 72 13.07 2.25 5.33
N ASP A 73 12.99 1.06 4.75
CA ASP A 73 11.82 0.61 3.99
C ASP A 73 10.57 0.51 4.89
N ARG A 74 10.72 -0.03 6.11
CA ARG A 74 9.63 -0.08 7.10
C ARG A 74 9.12 1.32 7.42
N ASP A 75 10.03 2.23 7.75
CA ASP A 75 9.67 3.59 8.15
C ASP A 75 9.03 4.37 6.99
N LEU A 76 9.49 4.15 5.77
CA LEU A 76 8.89 4.71 4.56
C LEU A 76 7.45 4.20 4.37
N LEU A 77 7.22 2.89 4.48
CA LEU A 77 5.89 2.29 4.34
C LEU A 77 4.93 2.80 5.44
N ILE A 78 5.39 2.90 6.69
CA ILE A 78 4.62 3.49 7.78
C ILE A 78 4.27 4.94 7.49
N SER A 79 5.23 5.74 7.00
CA SER A 79 5.03 7.15 6.68
C SER A 79 3.98 7.35 5.59
N ILE A 80 4.07 6.58 4.49
CA ILE A 80 3.11 6.63 3.37
C ILE A 80 1.70 6.28 3.86
N LEU A 81 1.54 5.15 4.55
CA LEU A 81 0.24 4.68 5.02
C LEU A 81 -0.37 5.62 6.08
N ARG A 82 0.47 6.19 6.95
CA ARG A 82 0.01 7.21 7.91
C ARG A 82 -0.43 8.49 7.20
N GLY A 83 0.24 8.89 6.13
CA GLY A 83 -0.18 10.00 5.28
C GLY A 83 -1.58 9.76 4.69
N ARG A 84 -1.82 8.56 4.15
CA ARG A 84 -3.14 8.15 3.63
C ARG A 84 -4.22 8.18 4.71
N GLU A 85 -3.92 7.65 5.91
CA GLU A 85 -4.83 7.67 7.06
C GLU A 85 -5.23 9.10 7.47
N ILE A 86 -4.25 10.03 7.52
CA ILE A 86 -4.51 11.44 7.84
C ILE A 86 -5.42 12.10 6.78
N LEU A 87 -5.22 11.77 5.51
CA LEU A 87 -5.96 12.40 4.41
C LEU A 87 -7.36 11.81 4.19
N ARG A 88 -7.61 10.58 4.65
CA ARG A 88 -8.89 9.85 4.48
C ARG A 88 -10.15 10.69 4.77
N PRO A 89 -10.23 11.48 5.86
CA PRO A 89 -11.44 12.25 6.17
C PRO A 89 -11.81 13.30 5.12
N HIS A 90 -10.87 13.72 4.26
CA HIS A 90 -11.15 14.74 3.24
C HIS A 90 -12.08 14.26 2.13
N ARG A 91 -12.22 12.94 1.94
CA ARG A 91 -13.11 12.30 0.95
C ARG A 91 -13.19 13.04 -0.39
N MET A 92 -12.01 13.36 -0.97
CA MET A 92 -11.93 14.17 -2.19
C MET A 92 -12.83 13.64 -3.32
N TRP A 93 -12.96 12.32 -3.44
CA TRP A 93 -13.79 11.64 -4.43
C TRP A 93 -15.30 11.94 -4.29
N GLN A 94 -15.80 12.30 -3.10
CA GLN A 94 -17.21 12.72 -2.92
C GLN A 94 -17.46 14.17 -3.28
N ARG A 95 -16.38 14.96 -3.45
CA ARG A 95 -16.41 16.41 -3.59
C ARG A 95 -16.05 16.86 -5.02
N GLN A 96 -15.67 15.93 -5.89
CA GLN A 96 -15.47 16.20 -7.32
C GLN A 96 -16.84 16.22 -8.02
N PRO A 97 -17.16 17.28 -8.78
CA PRO A 97 -18.46 17.48 -9.42
C PRO A 97 -18.73 16.51 -10.58
#